data_AF-X1TUV6-F1
#
_entry.id   AF-X1TUV6-F1
#
_cell.length_a   1.000
_cell.length_b   1.000
_cell.length_c   1.000
_cell.angle_alpha   90.00
_cell.angle_beta   90.00
_cell.angle_gamma   90.00
#
_symmetry.space_group_name_H-M   'P 1'
#
loop_
_entity.id
_entity.type
_entity.pdbx_description
1 polymer ?
#
loop_
_entity_poly.entity_id
_entity_poly.type
_entity_poly.pdbx_seq_one_letter_code
_entity_poly.pdbx_strand_id
1 'polypeptide(L)'
;MKKSVARQFAINELVQRIKDSVGITEEEVKSYWVKENEKIEVEYILIKPQNYQKEVKVTQEDMEKYYKTHTEEFRVPEKVKVNYVRVAAQDFQDEVKISPSAIRDYYQNHLTEYQIPETRRASHILVEFSPDATKEEKEKAREEIERIQSMLRGGADFATLARQYSQDSFSAEKGGDLR
;
A
#
# COMPACT_ATOMS: atom_id res chain seq x y z
N MET A 1 -15.33 6.92 -5.20
CA MET A 1 -14.79 6.89 -3.82
C MET A 1 -14.99 5.54 -3.10
N LYS A 2 -16.19 4.93 -3.05
CA LYS A 2 -16.41 3.68 -2.26
C LYS A 2 -15.59 2.45 -2.69
N LYS A 3 -15.30 2.26 -3.99
CA LYS A 3 -14.45 1.16 -4.48
C LYS A 3 -12.99 1.25 -3.99
N SER A 4 -12.43 2.45 -3.78
CA SER A 4 -11.07 2.58 -3.24
C SER A 4 -11.04 2.30 -1.74
N VAL A 5 -12.10 2.67 -1.02
CA VAL A 5 -12.24 2.39 0.42
C VAL A 5 -12.43 0.90 0.68
N ALA A 6 -13.31 0.22 -0.06
CA ALA A 6 -13.50 -1.23 0.06
C ALA A 6 -12.22 -2.01 -0.30
N ARG A 7 -11.52 -1.60 -1.37
CA ARG A 7 -10.21 -2.16 -1.73
C ARG A 7 -9.17 -1.92 -0.63
N GLN A 8 -9.15 -0.72 -0.04
CA GLN A 8 -8.27 -0.40 1.07
C GLN A 8 -8.55 -1.27 2.30
N PHE A 9 -9.83 -1.52 2.61
CA PHE A 9 -10.20 -2.39 3.72
C PHE A 9 -9.85 -3.85 3.47
N ALA A 10 -10.09 -4.37 2.26
CA ALA A 10 -9.72 -5.74 1.91
C ALA A 10 -8.19 -5.93 1.92
N ILE A 11 -7.44 -4.95 1.41
CA ILE A 11 -5.97 -4.94 1.50
C ILE A 11 -5.53 -4.89 2.96
N ASN A 12 -6.13 -4.02 3.78
CA ASN A 12 -5.77 -3.92 5.19
C ASN A 12 -6.05 -5.22 5.95
N GLU A 13 -7.18 -5.88 5.69
CA GLU A 13 -7.53 -7.13 6.35
C GLU A 13 -6.64 -8.30 5.92
N LEU A 14 -6.33 -8.41 4.62
CA LEU A 14 -5.36 -9.37 4.12
C LEU A 14 -3.99 -9.15 4.76
N VAL A 15 -3.55 -7.89 4.86
CA VAL A 15 -2.29 -7.53 5.53
C VAL A 15 -2.34 -7.89 7.02
N GLN A 16 -3.46 -7.70 7.72
CA GLN A 16 -3.59 -8.10 9.13
C GLN A 16 -3.55 -9.61 9.29
N ARG A 17 -4.29 -10.40 8.49
CA ARG A 17 -4.24 -11.86 8.55
C ARG A 17 -2.85 -12.42 8.26
N ILE A 18 -2.13 -11.81 7.33
CA ILE A 18 -0.72 -12.15 7.06
C ILE A 18 0.14 -11.82 8.30
N LYS A 19 -0.03 -10.63 8.90
CA LYS A 19 0.70 -10.24 10.12
C LYS A 19 0.40 -11.16 11.30
N ASP A 20 -0.86 -11.53 11.52
CA ASP A 20 -1.30 -12.40 12.59
C ASP A 20 -0.82 -13.85 12.41
N SER A 21 -0.54 -14.25 11.16
CA SER A 21 0.04 -15.57 10.83
C SER A 21 1.55 -15.65 11.01
N VAL A 22 2.23 -14.51 11.17
CA VAL A 22 3.67 -14.47 11.46
C VAL A 22 3.85 -14.59 12.97
N GLY A 23 4.13 -15.80 13.44
CA GLY A 23 4.57 -16.02 14.82
C GLY A 23 5.98 -15.44 14.99
N ILE A 24 6.10 -14.34 15.72
CA ILE A 24 7.41 -13.80 16.11
C ILE A 24 7.94 -14.67 17.25
N THR A 25 9.07 -15.31 17.02
CA THR A 25 9.76 -16.10 18.04
C THR A 25 10.49 -15.18 19.04
N GLU A 26 10.72 -15.66 20.26
CA GLU A 26 11.52 -14.90 21.24
C GLU A 26 12.92 -14.54 20.71
N GLU A 27 13.50 -15.40 19.86
CA GLU A 27 14.80 -15.17 19.24
C GLU A 27 14.75 -14.03 18.20
N GLU A 28 13.65 -13.89 17.45
CA GLU A 28 13.44 -12.77 16.53
C GLU A 28 13.22 -11.46 17.28
N VAL A 29 12.45 -11.47 18.38
CA VAL A 29 12.29 -10.29 19.25
C VAL A 29 13.64 -9.88 19.84
N LYS A 30 14.41 -10.85 20.35
CA LYS A 30 15.73 -10.61 20.93
C LYS A 30 16.72 -10.11 19.88
N SER A 31 16.73 -10.70 18.69
CA SER A 31 17.59 -10.27 17.57
C SER A 31 17.23 -8.87 17.10
N TYR A 32 15.94 -8.53 17.02
CA TYR A 32 15.48 -7.18 16.70
C TYR A 32 15.86 -6.18 17.79
N TRP A 33 15.70 -6.55 19.07
CA TRP A 33 16.10 -5.71 20.20
C TRP A 33 17.61 -5.48 20.22
N VAL A 34 18.42 -6.50 20.00
CA VAL A 34 19.88 -6.36 19.85
C VAL A 34 20.18 -5.42 18.70
N LYS A 35 19.61 -5.63 17.51
CA LYS A 35 19.85 -4.77 16.34
C LYS A 35 19.46 -3.29 16.56
N GLU A 36 18.34 -3.03 17.24
CA GLU A 36 17.87 -1.67 17.56
C GLU A 36 18.69 -1.01 18.69
N ASN A 37 19.23 -1.80 19.62
CA ASN A 37 19.91 -1.30 20.83
C ASN A 37 21.43 -1.53 20.82
N GLU A 38 21.96 -2.14 19.76
CA GLU A 38 23.39 -2.32 19.53
C GLU A 38 24.01 -0.95 19.26
N LYS A 39 24.66 -0.43 20.30
CA LYS A 39 25.48 0.76 20.18
C LYS A 39 26.88 0.30 19.77
N ILE A 40 27.20 0.50 18.49
CA ILE A 40 28.57 0.33 18.03
C ILE A 40 29.34 1.59 18.41
N GLU A 41 30.20 1.49 19.42
CA GLU A 41 31.24 2.49 19.67
C GLU A 41 32.37 2.24 18.67
N VAL A 42 32.38 3.02 17.60
CA VAL A 42 33.48 3.00 16.62
C VAL A 42 34.55 3.96 17.10
N GLU A 43 35.61 3.43 17.69
CA GLU A 43 36.86 4.16 17.81
C GLU A 43 37.55 4.16 16.45
N TYR A 44 37.71 5.34 15.85
CA TYR A 44 38.45 5.50 14.60
C TYR A 44 39.57 6.51 14.77
N ILE A 45 40.67 6.22 14.09
CA ILE A 45 41.77 7.17 13.94
C ILE A 45 41.57 7.89 12.61
N LEU A 46 41.27 9.19 12.66
CA LEU A 46 41.21 10.01 11.45
C LEU A 46 42.61 10.37 10.98
N ILE A 47 43.12 9.62 10.00
CA ILE A 47 44.37 9.93 9.30
C ILE A 47 44.07 11.01 8.25
N LYS A 48 44.36 12.27 8.57
CA LYS A 48 44.20 13.38 7.60
C LYS A 48 45.32 13.32 6.57
N PRO A 49 45.04 13.20 5.26
CA PRO A 49 46.08 13.16 4.22
C PRO A 49 47.03 14.36 4.27
N GLN A 50 46.52 15.53 4.69
CA GLN A 50 47.30 16.76 4.87
C GLN A 50 48.49 16.59 5.82
N ASN A 51 48.40 15.69 6.80
CA ASN A 51 49.46 15.44 7.79
C ASN A 51 50.68 14.74 7.16
N TYR A 52 50.50 14.05 6.03
CA TYR A 52 51.53 13.24 5.35
C TYR A 52 51.96 13.83 4.00
N GLN A 53 51.27 14.88 3.52
CA GLN A 53 51.61 15.56 2.26
C GLN A 53 53.06 16.07 2.20
N LYS A 54 53.66 16.41 3.34
CA LYS A 54 55.06 16.86 3.41
C LYS A 54 56.07 15.72 3.38
N GLU A 55 55.65 14.50 3.71
CA GLU A 55 56.48 13.29 3.75
C GLU A 55 56.41 12.53 2.41
N VAL A 56 55.31 12.66 1.69
CA VAL A 56 55.11 12.06 0.37
C VAL A 56 55.70 12.97 -0.71
N LYS A 57 56.81 12.55 -1.31
CA LYS A 57 57.37 13.17 -2.52
C LYS A 57 56.79 12.48 -3.75
N VAL A 58 55.75 13.05 -4.35
CA VAL A 58 55.25 12.59 -5.64
C VAL A 58 56.17 13.15 -6.73
N THR A 59 56.84 12.28 -7.47
CA THR A 59 57.68 12.70 -8.60
C THR A 59 56.85 12.78 -9.89
N GLN A 60 57.37 13.48 -10.90
CA GLN A 60 56.73 13.52 -12.22
C GLN A 60 56.64 12.13 -12.86
N GLU A 61 57.63 11.28 -12.64
CA GLU A 61 57.64 9.88 -13.14
C GLU A 61 56.52 9.05 -12.49
N ASP A 62 56.27 9.24 -11.19
CA ASP A 62 55.16 8.57 -10.50
C ASP A 62 53.79 8.98 -11.07
N MET A 63 53.62 10.28 -11.36
CA MET A 63 52.40 10.80 -11.97
C MET A 63 52.20 10.24 -13.39
N GLU A 64 53.25 10.22 -14.21
CA GLU A 64 53.19 9.67 -15.56
C GLU A 64 52.91 8.16 -15.57
N LYS A 65 53.51 7.42 -14.64
CA LYS A 65 53.23 5.99 -14.46
C LYS A 65 51.78 5.76 -14.06
N TYR A 66 51.30 6.51 -13.07
CA TYR A 66 49.93 6.40 -12.58
C TYR A 66 48.91 6.75 -13.66
N TYR A 67 49.15 7.82 -14.42
CA TYR A 67 48.30 8.21 -15.55
C TYR A 67 48.22 7.11 -16.61
N LYS A 68 49.37 6.54 -17.01
CA LYS A 68 49.41 5.46 -18.01
C LYS A 68 48.65 4.22 -17.54
N THR A 69 48.77 3.83 -16.26
CA THR A 69 48.09 2.64 -15.73
C THR A 69 46.59 2.83 -15.47
N HIS A 70 46.12 4.07 -15.34
CA HIS A 70 44.71 4.39 -15.03
C HIS A 70 44.05 5.24 -16.11
N THR A 71 44.49 5.11 -17.37
CA THR A 71 44.00 5.93 -18.50
C THR A 71 42.48 5.90 -18.64
N GLU A 72 41.82 4.78 -18.34
CA GLU A 72 40.36 4.66 -18.39
C GLU A 72 39.65 5.49 -17.31
N GLU A 73 40.26 5.75 -16.15
CA GLU A 73 39.69 6.62 -15.10
C GLU A 73 39.70 8.10 -15.51
N PHE A 74 40.60 8.46 -16.43
CA PHE A 74 40.70 9.81 -17.02
C PHE A 74 39.96 9.93 -18.35
N ARG A 75 39.30 8.86 -18.80
CA ARG A 75 38.54 8.86 -20.04
C ARG A 75 37.26 9.66 -19.87
N VAL A 76 37.10 10.68 -20.71
CA VAL A 76 35.82 11.39 -20.80
C VAL A 76 34.82 10.46 -21.50
N PRO A 77 33.70 10.06 -20.85
CA PRO A 77 32.71 9.20 -21.47
C PRO A 77 32.09 9.91 -22.68
N GLU A 78 31.60 9.10 -23.63
CA GLU A 78 30.95 9.61 -24.83
C GLU A 78 29.75 10.49 -24.45
N LYS A 79 29.74 11.74 -24.95
CA LYS A 79 28.64 12.69 -24.73
C LYS A 79 27.90 12.88 -26.04
N VAL A 80 26.60 12.58 -26.03
CA VAL A 80 25.71 12.85 -27.18
C VAL A 80 25.05 14.21 -27.00
N LYS A 81 25.05 15.04 -28.05
CA LYS A 81 24.25 16.28 -28.08
C LYS A 81 22.83 15.93 -28.54
N VAL A 82 21.85 16.12 -27.66
CA VAL A 82 20.44 15.92 -27.98
C VAL A 82 19.73 17.27 -27.99
N ASN A 83 19.02 17.55 -29.08
CA ASN A 83 18.08 18.67 -29.15
C ASN A 83 16.69 18.14 -28.79
N TYR A 84 16.00 18.78 -27.85
CA TYR A 84 14.63 18.43 -27.48
C TYR A 84 13.78 19.70 -27.40
N VAL A 85 12.50 19.57 -27.73
CA VAL A 85 11.51 20.61 -27.50
C VAL A 85 10.81 20.30 -26.18
N ARG A 86 10.97 21.18 -25.21
CA ARG A 86 10.23 21.13 -23.94
C ARG A 86 8.90 21.84 -24.12
N VAL A 87 7.81 21.14 -23.86
CA VAL A 87 6.45 21.70 -23.82
C VAL A 87 5.99 21.58 -22.37
N ALA A 88 6.17 22.62 -21.56
CA ALA A 88 5.60 22.65 -20.21
C ALA A 88 4.24 23.34 -20.26
N ALA A 89 3.26 22.81 -19.54
CA ALA A 89 1.93 23.41 -19.49
C ALA A 89 1.98 24.87 -18.99
N GLN A 90 2.94 25.19 -18.10
CA GLN A 90 3.22 26.55 -17.63
C GLN A 90 3.55 27.52 -18.77
N ASP A 91 4.21 27.06 -19.82
CA ASP A 91 4.63 27.89 -20.95
C ASP A 91 3.44 28.41 -21.78
N PHE A 92 2.23 27.87 -21.57
CA PHE A 92 1.01 28.22 -22.31
C PHE A 92 -0.11 28.75 -21.41
N GLN A 93 0.12 28.91 -20.11
CA GLN A 93 -0.93 29.31 -19.16
C GLN A 93 -1.52 30.69 -19.49
N ASP A 94 -0.69 31.63 -19.94
CA ASP A 94 -1.12 32.99 -20.27
C ASP A 94 -1.87 33.07 -21.61
N GLU A 95 -1.71 32.07 -22.47
CA GLU A 95 -2.38 31.98 -23.77
C GLU A 95 -3.80 31.39 -23.65
N VAL A 96 -4.06 30.61 -22.61
CA VAL A 96 -5.34 29.92 -22.41
C VAL A 96 -6.31 30.83 -21.65
N LYS A 97 -7.16 31.54 -22.40
CA LYS A 97 -8.28 32.33 -21.83
C LYS A 97 -9.54 31.47 -21.70
N ILE A 98 -9.81 30.98 -20.49
CA ILE A 98 -11.04 30.22 -20.21
C ILE A 98 -12.18 31.20 -19.88
N SER A 99 -13.24 31.19 -20.68
CA SER A 99 -14.42 32.02 -20.43
C SER A 99 -15.39 31.35 -19.43
N PRO A 100 -16.21 32.14 -18.70
CA PRO A 100 -17.27 31.58 -17.86
C PRO A 100 -18.30 30.74 -18.63
N SER A 101 -18.50 31.00 -19.93
CA SER A 101 -19.38 30.17 -20.77
C SER A 101 -18.75 28.80 -21.02
N ALA A 102 -17.47 28.74 -21.36
CA ALA A 102 -16.76 27.48 -21.58
C ALA A 102 -16.77 26.58 -20.32
N ILE A 103 -16.66 27.18 -19.14
CA ILE A 103 -16.78 26.45 -17.86
C ILE A 103 -18.19 25.87 -17.68
N ARG A 104 -19.23 26.66 -17.97
CA ARG A 104 -20.63 26.18 -17.88
C ARG A 104 -20.91 25.08 -18.88
N ASP A 105 -20.48 25.25 -20.13
CA ASP A 105 -20.67 24.27 -21.20
C ASP A 105 -19.95 22.97 -20.87
N TYR A 106 -18.71 23.06 -20.35
CA TYR A 106 -17.98 21.90 -19.86
C TYR A 106 -18.73 21.19 -18.73
N TYR A 107 -19.14 21.92 -17.70
CA TYR A 107 -19.87 21.34 -16.57
C TYR A 107 -21.17 20.64 -17.00
N GLN A 108 -21.98 21.28 -17.86
CA GLN A 108 -23.23 20.71 -18.36
C GLN A 108 -23.01 19.43 -19.16
N ASN A 109 -21.98 19.42 -20.02
CA ASN A 109 -21.64 18.25 -20.84
C ASN A 109 -21.00 17.10 -20.05
N HIS A 110 -20.55 17.33 -18.82
CA HIS A 110 -19.90 16.34 -17.96
C HIS A 110 -20.70 16.06 -16.67
N LEU A 111 -22.01 16.39 -16.64
CA LEU A 111 -22.87 16.18 -15.47
C LEU A 111 -22.83 14.74 -14.93
N THR A 112 -22.66 13.74 -15.79
CA THR A 112 -22.54 12.32 -15.44
C THR A 112 -21.31 12.02 -14.58
N GLU A 113 -20.21 12.75 -14.76
CA GLU A 113 -18.99 12.60 -13.94
C GLU A 113 -19.17 13.15 -12.53
N TYR A 114 -20.15 14.04 -12.35
CA TYR A 114 -20.50 14.64 -11.06
C TYR A 114 -21.69 13.98 -10.38
N GLN A 115 -22.27 12.92 -10.96
CA GLN A 115 -23.31 12.13 -10.31
C GLN A 115 -22.68 11.25 -9.23
N ILE A 116 -23.18 11.39 -8.00
CA ILE A 116 -22.86 10.45 -6.93
C ILE A 116 -23.80 9.25 -7.08
N PRO A 117 -23.30 8.05 -7.45
CA PRO A 117 -24.16 6.88 -7.59
C PRO A 117 -24.85 6.59 -6.27
N GLU A 118 -26.10 6.13 -6.37
CA GLU A 118 -26.86 5.70 -5.20
C GLU A 118 -26.11 4.59 -4.46
N THR A 119 -26.04 4.68 -3.13
CA THR A 119 -25.43 3.64 -2.31
C THR A 119 -26.41 3.18 -1.24
N ARG A 120 -26.53 1.87 -1.06
CA ARG A 120 -27.31 1.24 0.00
C ARG A 120 -26.35 0.55 0.97
N ARG A 121 -26.71 0.54 2.25
CA ARG A 121 -26.04 -0.27 3.27
C ARG A 121 -26.87 -1.52 3.50
N ALA A 122 -26.24 -2.68 3.46
CA ALA A 122 -26.87 -3.96 3.69
C ALA A 122 -26.20 -4.69 4.84
N SER A 123 -26.92 -5.63 5.45
CA SER A 123 -26.36 -6.55 6.43
C SER A 123 -26.88 -7.96 6.18
N HIS A 124 -26.07 -8.97 6.51
CA HIS A 124 -26.43 -10.38 6.28
C HIS A 124 -26.00 -11.30 7.43
N ILE A 125 -26.64 -12.46 7.51
CA ILE A 125 -26.28 -13.59 8.38
C ILE A 125 -26.09 -14.79 7.47
N LEU A 126 -24.91 -15.39 7.51
CA LEU A 126 -24.54 -16.52 6.64
C LEU A 126 -24.50 -17.81 7.46
N VAL A 127 -25.14 -18.86 6.95
CA VAL A 127 -24.95 -20.25 7.41
C VAL A 127 -24.39 -21.02 6.22
N GLU A 128 -23.14 -21.41 6.31
CA GLU A 128 -22.36 -22.10 5.29
C GLU A 128 -22.60 -23.61 5.30
N PHE A 129 -22.43 -24.22 4.14
CA PHE A 129 -22.34 -25.66 3.95
C PHE A 129 -21.36 -25.96 2.82
N SER A 130 -20.78 -27.17 2.80
CA SER A 130 -19.83 -27.58 1.75
C SER A 130 -20.48 -27.54 0.35
N PRO A 131 -19.77 -27.17 -0.73
CA PRO A 131 -20.29 -27.31 -2.10
C PRO A 131 -20.84 -28.71 -2.41
N ASP A 132 -20.21 -29.73 -1.83
CA ASP A 132 -20.58 -31.15 -1.97
C ASP A 132 -21.55 -31.63 -0.89
N ALA A 133 -22.15 -30.70 -0.12
CA ALA A 133 -23.05 -31.04 0.98
C ALA A 133 -24.24 -31.88 0.50
N THR A 134 -24.53 -32.90 1.30
CA THR A 134 -25.70 -33.76 1.17
C THR A 134 -26.99 -32.96 1.33
N LYS A 135 -28.11 -33.55 0.89
CA LYS A 135 -29.43 -32.93 1.07
C LYS A 135 -29.74 -32.66 2.55
N GLU A 136 -29.33 -33.57 3.43
CA GLU A 136 -29.57 -33.44 4.87
C GLU A 136 -28.77 -32.27 5.49
N GLU A 137 -27.51 -32.08 5.09
CA GLU A 137 -26.69 -30.96 5.55
C GLU A 137 -27.23 -29.61 5.08
N LYS A 138 -27.74 -29.54 3.85
CA LYS A 138 -28.42 -28.34 3.32
C LYS A 138 -29.71 -28.05 4.08
N GLU A 139 -30.47 -29.09 4.46
CA GLU A 139 -31.68 -28.94 5.25
C GLU A 139 -31.36 -28.43 6.67
N LYS A 140 -30.30 -28.94 7.31
CA LYS A 140 -29.85 -28.43 8.62
C LYS A 140 -29.45 -26.95 8.57
N ALA A 141 -28.72 -26.52 7.53
CA ALA A 141 -28.38 -25.11 7.34
C ALA A 141 -29.62 -24.24 7.14
N ARG A 142 -30.63 -24.77 6.43
CA ARG A 142 -31.91 -24.11 6.21
C ARG A 142 -32.72 -23.98 7.51
N GLU A 143 -32.84 -25.06 8.28
CA GLU A 143 -33.53 -25.05 9.57
C GLU A 143 -32.90 -24.02 10.52
N GLU A 144 -31.56 -23.91 10.50
CA GLU A 144 -30.85 -22.93 11.33
C GLU A 144 -31.15 -21.48 10.90
N ILE A 145 -31.14 -21.17 9.60
CA ILE A 145 -31.49 -19.81 9.15
C ILE A 145 -32.98 -19.48 9.37
N GLU A 146 -33.88 -20.47 9.28
CA GLU A 146 -35.31 -20.30 9.59
C GLU A 146 -35.55 -20.06 11.09
N ARG A 147 -34.77 -20.71 11.96
CA ARG A 147 -34.74 -20.45 13.41
C ARG A 147 -34.30 -19.01 13.70
N ILE A 148 -33.23 -18.55 13.05
CA ILE A 148 -32.73 -17.17 13.17
C ILE A 148 -33.77 -16.15 12.67
N GLN A 149 -34.41 -16.44 11.53
CA GLN A 149 -35.48 -15.60 11.01
C GLN A 149 -36.67 -15.50 11.97
N SER A 150 -37.01 -16.60 12.67
CA SER A 150 -38.08 -16.59 13.67
C SER A 150 -37.74 -15.71 14.86
N MET A 151 -36.48 -15.72 15.34
CA MET A 151 -36.01 -14.81 16.39
C MET A 151 -36.06 -13.35 15.93
N LEU A 152 -35.67 -13.05 14.69
CA LEU A 152 -35.77 -11.70 14.11
C LEU A 152 -37.22 -11.22 14.05
N ARG A 153 -38.16 -12.08 13.62
CA ARG A 153 -39.60 -11.76 13.61
C ARG A 153 -40.16 -11.56 15.03
N GLY A 154 -39.55 -12.19 16.03
CA GLY A 154 -39.83 -11.98 17.45
C GLY A 154 -39.26 -10.69 18.03
N GLY A 155 -38.53 -9.87 17.25
CA GLY A 155 -37.98 -8.59 17.67
C GLY A 155 -36.54 -8.64 18.20
N ALA A 156 -35.82 -9.75 18.01
CA ALA A 156 -34.40 -9.81 18.33
C ALA A 156 -33.58 -8.86 17.45
N ASP A 157 -32.51 -8.29 18.00
CA ASP A 157 -31.61 -7.39 17.28
C ASP A 157 -30.79 -8.15 16.21
N PHE A 158 -30.77 -7.61 14.99
CA PHE A 158 -30.09 -8.24 13.86
C PHE A 158 -28.58 -8.34 14.08
N ALA A 159 -27.95 -7.27 14.56
CA ALA A 159 -26.50 -7.24 14.74
C ALA A 159 -26.06 -8.25 15.81
N THR A 160 -26.85 -8.43 16.86
CA THR A 160 -26.63 -9.44 17.90
C THR A 160 -26.71 -10.85 17.33
N LEU A 161 -27.76 -11.16 16.57
CA LEU A 161 -27.91 -12.48 15.93
C LEU A 161 -26.82 -12.73 14.89
N ALA A 162 -26.40 -11.71 14.14
CA ALA A 162 -25.30 -11.82 13.20
C ALA A 162 -23.97 -12.14 13.90
N ARG A 163 -23.66 -11.50 15.03
CA ARG A 163 -22.46 -11.82 15.82
C ARG A 163 -22.49 -13.23 16.39
N GLN A 164 -23.67 -13.72 16.76
CA GLN A 164 -23.82 -15.00 17.44
C GLN A 164 -23.89 -16.19 16.48
N TYR A 165 -24.54 -16.03 15.33
CA TYR A 165 -24.92 -17.14 14.46
C TYR A 165 -24.38 -17.05 13.04
N SER A 166 -23.90 -15.89 12.58
CA SER A 166 -23.32 -15.80 11.24
C SER A 166 -21.95 -16.47 11.22
N GLN A 167 -21.75 -17.34 10.24
CA GLN A 167 -20.49 -18.00 9.94
C GLN A 167 -19.60 -17.16 9.01
N ASP A 168 -20.10 -16.02 8.50
CA ASP A 168 -19.26 -15.07 7.77
C ASP A 168 -18.31 -14.32 8.74
N SER A 169 -17.10 -14.85 8.90
CA SER A 169 -16.05 -14.27 9.74
C SER A 169 -15.71 -12.80 9.45
N PHE A 170 -16.01 -12.29 8.25
CA PHE A 170 -15.68 -10.92 7.85
C PHE A 170 -16.68 -9.88 8.35
N SER A 171 -17.97 -10.24 8.40
CA SER A 171 -19.05 -9.33 8.76
C SER A 171 -19.77 -9.67 10.07
N ALA A 172 -19.70 -10.93 10.55
CA ALA A 172 -20.38 -11.40 11.76
C ALA A 172 -20.06 -10.51 12.97
N GLU A 173 -18.77 -10.29 13.27
CA GLU A 173 -18.32 -9.44 14.38
C GLU A 173 -18.73 -7.97 14.25
N LYS A 174 -19.14 -7.53 13.05
CA LYS A 174 -19.63 -6.17 12.77
C LYS A 174 -21.15 -6.13 12.63
N GLY A 175 -21.85 -7.14 13.14
CA GLY A 175 -23.31 -7.22 13.06
C GLY A 175 -23.84 -7.53 11.66
N GLY A 176 -23.03 -8.18 10.82
CA GLY A 176 -23.38 -8.55 9.46
C GLY A 176 -23.20 -7.45 8.42
N ASP A 177 -22.63 -6.29 8.78
CA ASP A 177 -22.53 -5.10 7.91
C ASP A 177 -21.63 -5.31 6.67
N LEU A 178 -22.18 -4.99 5.49
CA LEU A 178 -21.53 -5.16 4.18
C LEU A 178 -21.04 -3.85 3.53
N ARG A 179 -21.21 -2.71 4.20
CA ARG A 179 -20.86 -1.32 3.76
C ARG A 179 -21.82 -0.65 2.77
#